data_AF-A0A4V2K7Y8-F1
#
_entry.id   AF-A0A4V2K7Y8-F1
#
_cell.length_a   1.000
_cell.length_b   1.000
_cell.length_c   1.000
_cell.angle_alpha   90.00
_cell.angle_beta   90.00
_cell.angle_gamma   90.00
#
_symmetry.space_group_name_H-M   'P 1'
#
loop_
_entity.id
_entity.type
_entity.pdbx_description
1 polymer ?
#
loop_
_entity_poly.entity_id
_entity_poly.type
_entity_poly.pdbx_seq_one_letter_code
_entity_poly.pdbx_strand_id
1 'polypeptide(L)'
;MQCGDGAQVRNTSFSVWLSSLEKYLRLRSHVKTTRTCCPRNEGSHRDNSYSSTPIYLASITIHRAHDCIQTRFSSQSQHTSHTTMTDPVYSHIMNTDGSWGTSRFQTPAATLTLPVHKIHFAAHHNIHDDGSDNMPPTNHWSMFLETSSTSSVRVEVVPGCAGSPGMVVLETKGYATTERASRTETAVSSPGMTVSNILSVIISKKRDRYIFHPVGEGCCFWLATLAVDLADAGVISSADAARIRNSLAMYWPFNNRLPAEQRPMSEGQFY
;
A
#
# COMPACT_ATOMS: atom_id res chain seq x y z
N MET A 1 5.64 -10.53 51.07
CA MET A 1 5.79 -11.07 49.71
C MET A 1 4.61 -10.58 48.90
N GLN A 2 4.79 -9.50 48.14
CA GLN A 2 3.75 -8.88 47.29
C GLN A 2 4.03 -9.29 45.85
N CYS A 3 3.02 -9.85 45.18
CA CYS A 3 3.03 -10.06 43.73
C CYS A 3 2.73 -8.72 43.06
N GLY A 4 3.63 -8.30 42.16
CA GLY A 4 3.46 -7.10 41.35
C GLY A 4 2.65 -7.37 40.08
N ASP A 5 1.76 -6.43 39.77
CA ASP A 5 0.89 -6.42 38.60
C ASP A 5 1.70 -6.38 37.28
N GLY A 6 1.40 -7.31 36.39
CA GLY A 6 1.94 -7.37 35.04
C GLY A 6 1.33 -6.31 34.13
N ALA A 7 2.14 -5.37 33.69
CA ALA A 7 1.78 -4.38 32.69
C ALA A 7 1.52 -5.05 31.33
N GLN A 8 0.30 -4.90 30.82
CA GLN A 8 -0.08 -5.27 29.46
C GLN A 8 0.55 -4.27 28.48
N VAL A 9 1.68 -4.64 27.86
CA VAL A 9 2.28 -3.88 26.76
C VAL A 9 1.43 -4.07 25.51
N ARG A 10 0.62 -3.05 25.16
CA ARG A 10 -0.10 -3.01 23.89
C ARG A 10 0.83 -2.48 22.81
N ASN A 11 1.13 -3.32 21.82
CA ASN A 11 2.03 -3.05 20.71
C ASN A 11 1.30 -2.20 19.64
N THR A 12 1.55 -0.88 19.58
CA THR A 12 0.81 0.08 18.76
C THR A 12 1.44 0.39 17.40
N SER A 13 2.71 0.04 17.16
CA SER A 13 3.36 0.24 15.85
C SER A 13 2.72 -0.61 14.74
N PHE A 14 2.17 -1.77 15.11
CA PHE A 14 1.38 -2.63 14.22
C PHE A 14 0.09 -1.95 13.71
N SER A 15 -0.42 -0.90 14.38
CA SER A 15 -1.72 -0.29 14.06
C SER A 15 -1.73 0.56 12.79
N VAL A 16 -0.61 1.19 12.41
CA VAL A 16 -0.54 1.99 11.17
C VAL A 16 -0.44 1.07 9.96
N TRP A 17 0.40 0.04 10.05
CA TRP A 17 0.55 -1.02 9.05
C TRP A 17 -0.75 -1.85 8.93
N LEU A 18 -1.36 -2.24 10.06
CA LEU A 18 -2.70 -2.84 10.10
C LEU A 18 -3.77 -1.89 9.57
N SER A 19 -3.71 -0.56 9.75
CA SER A 19 -4.81 0.29 9.27
C SER A 19 -4.92 0.28 7.74
N SER A 20 -3.80 0.17 7.04
CA SER A 20 -3.76 -0.01 5.58
C SER A 20 -4.09 -1.45 5.18
N LEU A 21 -3.56 -2.45 5.91
CA LEU A 21 -3.84 -3.87 5.66
C LEU A 21 -5.28 -4.27 5.99
N GLU A 22 -5.87 -3.81 7.09
CA GLU A 22 -7.27 -4.02 7.50
C GLU A 22 -8.25 -3.33 6.56
N LYS A 23 -7.95 -2.10 6.10
CA LYS A 23 -8.72 -1.46 5.03
C LYS A 23 -8.70 -2.30 3.76
N TYR A 24 -7.58 -2.96 3.46
CA TYR A 24 -7.42 -3.81 2.28
C TYR A 24 -8.04 -5.21 2.43
N LEU A 25 -7.90 -5.86 3.59
CA LEU A 25 -8.54 -7.15 3.89
C LEU A 25 -10.07 -7.03 3.88
N ARG A 26 -10.62 -5.85 4.26
CA ARG A 26 -12.05 -5.52 4.07
C ARG A 26 -12.46 -5.36 2.60
N LEU A 27 -11.54 -5.03 1.69
CA LEU A 27 -11.82 -4.94 0.25
C LEU A 27 -11.77 -6.31 -0.43
N ARG A 28 -10.90 -7.23 0.03
CA ARG A 28 -10.87 -8.62 -0.46
C ARG A 28 -12.12 -9.42 -0.08
N SER A 29 -12.82 -9.08 1.01
CA SER A 29 -14.06 -9.79 1.38
C SER A 29 -15.22 -9.59 0.39
N HIS A 30 -15.09 -8.64 -0.56
CA HIS A 30 -16.06 -8.41 -1.63
C HIS A 30 -15.69 -9.08 -2.97
N VAL A 31 -14.54 -9.73 -3.05
CA VAL A 31 -14.13 -10.55 -4.20
C VAL A 31 -14.11 -12.01 -3.74
N LYS A 32 -15.06 -12.82 -4.21
CA LYS A 32 -15.08 -14.27 -3.95
C LYS A 32 -13.85 -14.92 -4.57
N THR A 33 -12.75 -14.99 -3.83
CA THR A 33 -11.66 -15.92 -4.09
C THR A 33 -11.31 -16.63 -2.79
N THR A 34 -11.75 -17.88 -2.70
CA THR A 34 -11.30 -18.84 -1.69
C THR A 34 -9.84 -19.17 -1.97
N ARG A 35 -8.91 -18.47 -1.32
CA ARG A 35 -7.56 -18.98 -1.09
C ARG A 35 -7.31 -19.03 0.41
N THR A 36 -7.35 -20.25 0.93
CA THR A 36 -6.95 -20.64 2.27
C THR A 36 -5.47 -20.28 2.44
N CYS A 37 -5.15 -19.37 3.35
CA CYS A 37 -3.77 -19.17 3.78
C CYS A 37 -3.38 -20.30 4.74
N CYS A 38 -2.22 -20.92 4.47
CA CYS A 38 -1.43 -21.90 5.20
C CYS A 38 -2.10 -22.73 6.33
N PRO A 39 -2.09 -24.08 6.25
CA PRO A 39 -2.36 -24.90 7.43
C PRO A 39 -1.20 -24.77 8.42
N ARG A 40 -1.55 -24.53 9.69
CA ARG A 40 -0.64 -24.65 10.83
C ARG A 40 -0.33 -26.14 11.00
N ASN A 41 0.95 -26.48 11.01
CA ASN A 41 1.40 -27.85 11.29
C ASN A 41 1.25 -28.09 12.80
N GLU A 42 0.17 -28.76 13.22
CA GLU A 42 0.00 -29.22 14.60
C GLU A 42 0.53 -30.65 14.72
N GLY A 43 1.74 -30.76 15.28
CA GLY A 43 2.31 -32.01 15.75
C GLY A 43 1.60 -32.49 17.01
N SER A 44 1.23 -33.76 17.00
CA SER A 44 0.54 -34.48 18.06
C SER A 44 1.39 -34.63 19.33
N HIS A 45 0.83 -34.29 20.48
CA HIS A 45 1.12 -34.97 21.74
C HIS A 45 -0.14 -35.01 22.62
N ARG A 46 -0.53 -36.23 23.02
CA ARG A 46 -1.58 -36.50 24.01
C ARG A 46 -0.99 -36.34 25.42
N ASP A 47 -1.72 -35.73 26.36
CA ASP A 47 -2.47 -36.46 27.39
C ASP A 47 -3.14 -35.54 28.44
N ASN A 48 -4.40 -35.91 28.74
CA ASN A 48 -5.16 -35.86 29.99
C ASN A 48 -5.33 -34.59 30.88
N SER A 49 -6.61 -34.18 30.92
CA SER A 49 -7.51 -34.21 32.09
C SER A 49 -7.92 -32.90 32.78
N TYR A 50 -9.21 -32.90 33.13
CA TYR A 50 -9.99 -32.10 34.08
C TYR A 50 -10.77 -30.84 33.63
N SER A 51 -12.10 -31.03 33.73
CA SER A 51 -13.07 -30.18 34.46
C SER A 51 -13.69 -28.96 33.76
N SER A 52 -14.85 -29.22 33.17
CA SER A 52 -16.13 -28.50 33.27
C SER A 52 -16.18 -27.07 33.84
N THR A 53 -16.60 -26.11 33.00
CA THR A 53 -17.71 -25.17 33.25
C THR A 53 -18.09 -24.44 31.96
N PRO A 54 -19.39 -24.24 31.64
CA PRO A 54 -19.81 -23.65 30.38
C PRO A 54 -19.92 -22.13 30.48
N ILE A 55 -19.29 -21.42 29.53
CA ILE A 55 -19.53 -19.99 29.30
C ILE A 55 -20.52 -19.84 28.15
N TYR A 56 -21.60 -19.11 28.41
CA TYR A 56 -22.62 -18.71 27.45
C TYR A 56 -22.00 -17.97 26.26
N LEU A 57 -22.17 -18.51 25.05
CA LEU A 57 -21.99 -17.77 23.80
C LEU A 57 -23.38 -17.48 23.23
N ALA A 58 -23.71 -16.20 23.14
CA ALA A 58 -24.86 -15.71 22.42
C ALA A 58 -24.65 -15.93 20.91
N SER A 59 -25.43 -16.83 20.32
CA SER A 59 -25.56 -16.99 18.87
C SER A 59 -26.33 -15.80 18.31
N ILE A 60 -25.67 -14.94 17.53
CA ILE A 60 -26.33 -13.95 16.69
C ILE A 60 -26.74 -14.65 15.39
N THR A 61 -28.01 -15.03 15.32
CA THR A 61 -28.68 -15.51 14.10
C THR A 61 -28.96 -14.31 13.21
N ILE A 62 -28.26 -14.17 12.08
CA ILE A 62 -28.63 -13.18 11.04
C ILE A 62 -29.63 -13.86 10.09
N HIS A 63 -30.88 -13.39 10.13
CA HIS A 63 -31.91 -13.76 9.16
C HIS A 63 -31.57 -13.22 7.77
N ARG A 64 -31.61 -14.10 6.76
CA ARG A 64 -31.65 -13.72 5.35
C ARG A 64 -33.05 -13.21 5.04
N ALA A 65 -33.17 -11.94 4.65
CA ALA A 65 -34.32 -11.45 3.91
C ALA A 65 -33.96 -11.46 2.42
N HIS A 66 -34.53 -12.42 1.70
CA HIS A 66 -34.70 -12.32 0.25
C HIS A 66 -35.93 -11.46 0.03
N ASP A 67 -35.79 -10.31 -0.63
CA ASP A 67 -36.93 -9.70 -1.29
C ASP A 67 -36.55 -9.24 -2.69
N CYS A 68 -37.35 -9.77 -3.60
CA CYS A 68 -37.34 -9.59 -5.04
C CYS A 68 -38.23 -8.39 -5.35
N ILE A 69 -37.68 -7.34 -5.95
CA ILE A 69 -38.49 -6.31 -6.61
C ILE A 69 -37.92 -6.11 -8.01
N GLN A 70 -38.57 -6.76 -8.98
CA GLN A 70 -38.51 -6.37 -10.37
C GLN A 70 -39.32 -5.07 -10.53
N THR A 71 -38.66 -3.99 -10.93
CA THR A 71 -39.34 -2.87 -11.58
C THR A 71 -38.69 -2.57 -12.91
N ARG A 72 -39.55 -2.58 -13.94
CA ARG A 72 -39.27 -2.23 -15.32
C ARG A 72 -38.68 -0.82 -15.39
N PHE A 73 -37.58 -0.65 -16.11
CA PHE A 73 -37.22 0.64 -16.68
C PHE A 73 -37.16 0.52 -18.20
N SER A 74 -37.98 1.35 -18.83
CA SER A 74 -38.07 1.56 -20.27
C SER A 74 -36.77 2.15 -20.83
N SER A 75 -36.48 1.69 -22.04
CA SER A 75 -35.45 2.15 -22.96
C SER A 75 -35.42 3.68 -23.15
N GLN A 76 -34.26 4.28 -22.88
CA GLN A 76 -33.74 5.37 -23.69
C GLN A 76 -32.30 5.01 -24.08
N SER A 77 -32.16 4.58 -25.34
CA SER A 77 -30.87 4.39 -25.98
C SER A 77 -30.27 5.77 -26.26
N GLN A 78 -29.44 6.24 -25.34
CA GLN A 78 -28.47 7.27 -25.67
C GLN A 78 -27.23 6.55 -26.19
N HIS A 79 -26.97 6.74 -27.48
CA HIS A 79 -25.72 6.34 -28.13
C HIS A 79 -24.58 7.16 -27.51
N THR A 80 -24.09 6.72 -26.35
CA THR A 80 -22.76 7.09 -25.89
C THR A 80 -21.80 6.32 -26.78
N SER A 81 -21.07 7.03 -27.62
CA SER A 81 -19.90 6.50 -28.29
C SER A 81 -18.95 5.99 -27.21
N HIS A 82 -19.02 4.69 -26.94
CA HIS A 82 -18.04 3.96 -26.15
C HIS A 82 -16.71 4.05 -26.88
N THR A 83 -15.99 5.15 -26.66
CA THR A 83 -14.54 5.16 -26.81
C THR A 83 -14.04 4.19 -25.77
N THR A 84 -13.91 2.92 -26.15
CA THR A 84 -13.10 1.94 -25.43
C THR A 84 -11.73 2.57 -25.33
N MET A 85 -11.41 3.15 -24.17
CA MET A 85 -10.06 3.63 -23.90
C MET A 85 -9.13 2.43 -23.95
N THR A 86 -8.45 2.27 -25.07
CA THR A 86 -7.35 1.33 -25.27
C THR A 86 -6.07 1.87 -24.63
N ASP A 87 -6.16 2.40 -23.40
CA ASP A 87 -4.95 2.73 -22.66
C ASP A 87 -4.34 1.40 -22.16
N PRO A 88 -3.13 1.01 -22.60
CA PRO A 88 -2.50 -0.22 -22.18
C PRO A 88 -2.19 -0.23 -20.68
N VAL A 89 -1.95 0.93 -20.06
CA VAL A 89 -1.76 1.07 -18.62
C VAL A 89 -3.07 0.78 -17.89
N TYR A 90 -4.18 1.36 -18.35
CA TYR A 90 -5.50 1.06 -17.78
C TYR A 90 -5.80 -0.44 -17.85
N SER A 91 -5.60 -1.02 -19.03
CA SER A 91 -5.86 -2.44 -19.27
C SER A 91 -4.97 -3.30 -18.37
N HIS A 92 -3.69 -2.95 -18.23
CA HIS A 92 -2.75 -3.66 -17.36
C HIS A 92 -3.17 -3.57 -15.90
N ILE A 93 -3.52 -2.39 -15.37
CA ILE A 93 -3.91 -2.19 -13.97
C ILE A 93 -5.22 -2.92 -13.63
N MET A 94 -6.17 -2.96 -14.57
CA MET A 94 -7.49 -3.56 -14.34
C MET A 94 -7.54 -5.06 -14.59
N ASN A 95 -6.65 -5.59 -15.42
CA ASN A 95 -6.64 -7.01 -15.82
C ASN A 95 -5.59 -7.81 -15.06
N THR A 96 -5.51 -7.66 -13.73
CA THR A 96 -4.37 -8.20 -12.97
C THR A 96 -4.68 -9.48 -12.22
N ASP A 97 -3.62 -10.27 -12.09
CA ASP A 97 -3.47 -11.46 -11.26
C ASP A 97 -3.28 -11.14 -9.76
N GLY A 98 -3.65 -9.92 -9.33
CA GLY A 98 -3.52 -9.45 -7.96
C GLY A 98 -2.31 -8.56 -7.69
N SER A 99 -1.49 -8.23 -8.70
CA SER A 99 -0.37 -7.29 -8.56
C SER A 99 -0.80 -5.81 -8.40
N TRP A 100 -2.07 -5.46 -8.64
CA TRP A 100 -2.55 -4.08 -8.49
C TRP A 100 -3.82 -3.96 -7.64
N GLY A 101 -3.92 -2.85 -6.90
CA GLY A 101 -5.11 -2.44 -6.17
C GLY A 101 -5.44 -0.97 -6.42
N THR A 102 -6.70 -0.64 -6.66
CA THR A 102 -7.15 0.70 -7.10
C THR A 102 -8.07 1.38 -6.09
N SER A 103 -7.77 1.24 -4.78
CA SER A 103 -8.62 1.79 -3.72
C SER A 103 -8.86 3.28 -3.90
N ARG A 104 -10.10 3.66 -4.22
CA ARG A 104 -10.51 5.05 -4.49
C ARG A 104 -9.74 5.71 -5.64
N PHE A 105 -9.24 4.92 -6.60
CA PHE A 105 -8.71 5.43 -7.84
C PHE A 105 -9.89 5.90 -8.71
N GLN A 106 -10.18 7.20 -8.66
CA GLN A 106 -11.32 7.78 -9.35
C GLN A 106 -11.17 7.66 -10.87
N THR A 107 -12.30 7.54 -11.58
CA THR A 107 -12.42 7.48 -13.05
C THR A 107 -11.09 7.24 -13.76
N PRO A 108 -10.57 6.00 -13.74
CA PRO A 108 -9.18 5.70 -14.08
C PRO A 108 -8.74 6.29 -15.41
N ALA A 109 -9.60 6.23 -16.43
CA ALA A 109 -9.45 6.88 -17.72
C ALA A 109 -9.07 8.37 -17.62
N ALA A 110 -9.78 9.14 -16.80
CA ALA A 110 -9.51 10.56 -16.59
C ALA A 110 -8.31 10.80 -15.68
N THR A 111 -8.11 9.96 -14.66
CA THR A 111 -6.96 10.11 -13.74
C THR A 111 -5.63 9.85 -14.44
N LEU A 112 -5.59 8.91 -15.38
CA LEU A 112 -4.40 8.56 -16.16
C LEU A 112 -3.91 9.71 -17.05
N THR A 113 -4.80 10.59 -17.52
CA THR A 113 -4.45 11.75 -18.36
C THR A 113 -4.08 12.99 -17.57
N LEU A 114 -4.20 12.98 -16.24
CA LEU A 114 -3.83 14.13 -15.42
C LEU A 114 -2.33 14.43 -15.53
N PRO A 115 -1.94 15.70 -15.69
CA PRO A 115 -0.54 16.09 -15.70
C PRO A 115 0.09 15.83 -14.32
N VAL A 116 1.38 15.57 -14.28
CA VAL A 116 2.14 15.44 -13.03
C VAL A 116 3.20 16.53 -13.01
N HIS A 117 3.10 17.43 -12.02
CA HIS A 117 4.00 18.58 -11.87
C HIS A 117 5.20 18.24 -11.00
N LYS A 118 4.96 17.50 -9.92
CA LYS A 118 5.98 17.08 -8.95
C LYS A 118 5.72 15.66 -8.51
N ILE A 119 6.80 15.00 -8.09
CA ILE A 119 6.74 13.68 -7.49
C ILE A 119 7.29 13.79 -6.07
N HIS A 120 6.47 13.45 -5.08
CA HIS A 120 6.87 13.47 -3.67
C HIS A 120 7.10 12.05 -3.17
N PHE A 121 8.20 11.85 -2.45
CA PHE A 121 8.50 10.62 -1.71
C PHE A 121 8.42 10.98 -0.24
N ALA A 122 7.44 10.42 0.48
CA ALA A 122 7.15 10.81 1.85
C ALA A 122 7.37 9.64 2.82
N ALA A 123 8.19 9.90 3.85
CA ALA A 123 8.38 9.04 5.00
C ALA A 123 7.26 9.31 6.00
N HIS A 124 6.30 8.40 6.14
CA HIS A 124 5.19 8.56 7.09
C HIS A 124 5.70 8.57 8.53
N HIS A 125 4.97 9.28 9.39
CA HIS A 125 5.26 9.32 10.82
C HIS A 125 5.28 7.91 11.44
N ASN A 126 6.35 7.62 12.18
CA ASN A 126 6.36 6.57 13.20
C ASN A 126 6.18 7.26 14.57
N ILE A 127 4.93 7.51 14.96
CA ILE A 127 4.59 8.41 16.09
C ILE A 127 5.20 8.01 17.44
N HIS A 128 5.63 6.76 17.59
CA HIS A 128 6.23 6.24 18.81
C HIS A 128 7.73 5.97 18.66
N ASP A 129 8.29 6.13 17.45
CA ASP A 129 9.66 5.73 17.12
C ASP A 129 9.94 4.25 17.48
N ASP A 130 8.90 3.42 17.45
CA ASP A 130 8.95 2.00 17.81
C ASP A 130 9.26 1.15 16.57
N GLY A 131 10.11 0.14 16.75
CA GLY A 131 10.30 -0.92 15.77
C GLY A 131 9.31 -2.09 15.94
N SER A 132 9.54 -3.18 15.20
CA SER A 132 8.73 -4.39 15.25
C SER A 132 9.60 -5.64 15.25
N ASP A 133 9.21 -6.71 15.95
CA ASP A 133 9.89 -8.02 15.91
C ASP A 133 11.40 -7.96 16.20
N ASN A 134 11.80 -7.19 17.21
CA ASN A 134 13.20 -6.89 17.57
C ASN A 134 13.99 -6.14 16.48
N MET A 135 13.32 -5.67 15.44
CA MET A 135 13.90 -4.71 14.51
C MET A 135 13.76 -3.30 15.10
N PRO A 136 14.75 -2.42 14.88
CA PRO A 136 14.64 -1.00 15.22
C PRO A 136 13.60 -0.30 14.32
N PRO A 137 13.19 0.94 14.67
CA PRO A 137 12.16 1.65 13.94
C PRO A 137 12.51 1.93 12.48
N THR A 138 11.47 2.03 11.66
CA THR A 138 11.55 2.36 10.23
C THR A 138 10.36 3.22 9.83
N ASN A 139 10.46 3.94 8.71
CA ASN A 139 9.32 4.66 8.14
C ASN A 139 8.65 3.81 7.05
N HIS A 140 7.33 3.83 7.00
CA HIS A 140 6.63 3.48 5.76
C HIS A 140 6.83 4.61 4.75
N TRP A 141 7.12 4.27 3.50
CA TRP A 141 7.27 5.27 2.45
C TRP A 141 6.23 5.09 1.35
N SER A 142 5.76 6.21 0.80
CA SER A 142 4.89 6.23 -0.37
C SER A 142 5.27 7.35 -1.32
N MET A 143 4.91 7.18 -2.60
CA MET A 143 5.06 8.19 -3.64
C MET A 143 3.73 8.91 -3.88
N PHE A 144 3.77 10.22 -4.14
CA PHE A 144 2.62 11.03 -4.54
C PHE A 144 2.93 11.72 -5.86
N LEU A 145 2.05 11.52 -6.84
CA LEU A 145 2.10 12.19 -8.14
C LEU A 145 1.23 13.45 -8.04
N GLU A 146 1.83 14.63 -7.85
CA GLU A 146 1.11 15.91 -7.72
C GLU A 146 0.44 16.25 -9.06
N THR A 147 -0.90 16.14 -9.11
CA THR A 147 -1.70 16.44 -10.31
C THR A 147 -2.26 17.85 -10.31
N SER A 148 -2.31 18.49 -9.15
CA SER A 148 -2.56 19.92 -8.95
C SER A 148 -2.04 20.33 -7.57
N SER A 149 -2.15 21.61 -7.21
CA SER A 149 -1.80 22.09 -5.87
C SER A 149 -2.64 21.46 -4.74
N THR A 150 -3.77 20.85 -5.08
CA THR A 150 -4.71 20.25 -4.10
C THR A 150 -5.03 18.79 -4.41
N SER A 151 -4.31 18.13 -5.31
CA SER A 151 -4.59 16.72 -5.64
C SER A 151 -3.35 15.93 -6.02
N SER A 152 -3.40 14.63 -5.75
CA SER A 152 -2.37 13.69 -6.16
C SER A 152 -2.91 12.28 -6.37
N VAL A 153 -2.11 11.46 -7.05
CA VAL A 153 -2.26 10.00 -7.02
C VAL A 153 -1.18 9.45 -6.10
N ARG A 154 -1.60 8.83 -4.99
CA ARG A 154 -0.68 8.10 -4.11
C ARG A 154 -0.41 6.73 -4.72
N VAL A 155 0.88 6.40 -4.83
CA VAL A 155 1.40 5.11 -5.29
C VAL A 155 2.23 4.52 -4.15
N GLU A 156 1.85 3.33 -3.70
CA GLU A 156 2.61 2.58 -2.70
C GLU A 156 2.66 1.10 -3.07
N VAL A 157 3.67 0.40 -2.60
CA VAL A 157 3.70 -1.06 -2.67
C VAL A 157 3.39 -1.62 -1.29
N VAL A 158 2.43 -2.54 -1.21
CA VAL A 158 2.04 -3.20 0.04
C VAL A 158 2.31 -4.69 -0.05
N PRO A 159 2.79 -5.34 1.03
CA PRO A 159 2.95 -6.77 1.02
C PRO A 159 1.59 -7.47 1.06
N GLY A 160 1.42 -8.56 0.30
CA GLY A 160 0.29 -9.47 0.51
C GLY A 160 0.43 -10.24 1.84
N CYS A 161 1.63 -10.81 2.03
CA CYS A 161 2.19 -11.40 3.26
C CYS A 161 3.73 -11.24 3.17
N ALA A 162 4.47 -11.41 4.28
CA ALA A 162 5.94 -11.46 4.22
C ALA A 162 6.42 -12.58 3.28
N GLY A 163 7.39 -12.28 2.41
CA GLY A 163 7.88 -13.22 1.39
C GLY A 163 6.88 -13.56 0.27
N SER A 164 5.74 -12.87 0.21
CA SER A 164 4.77 -13.01 -0.87
C SER A 164 4.87 -11.86 -1.87
N PRO A 165 4.33 -12.02 -3.09
CA PRO A 165 4.20 -10.92 -4.03
C PRO A 165 3.52 -9.71 -3.37
N GLY A 166 4.16 -8.56 -3.52
CA GLY A 166 3.61 -7.27 -3.22
C GLY A 166 2.58 -6.85 -4.26
N MET A 167 1.79 -5.86 -3.89
CA MET A 167 0.77 -5.27 -4.74
C MET A 167 0.99 -3.76 -4.79
N VAL A 168 0.97 -3.19 -5.99
CA VAL A 168 0.99 -1.73 -6.18
C VAL A 168 -0.42 -1.19 -5.93
N VAL A 169 -0.55 -0.25 -5.00
CA VAL A 169 -1.81 0.38 -4.64
C VAL A 169 -1.84 1.81 -5.14
N LEU A 170 -2.89 2.13 -5.88
CA LEU A 170 -3.20 3.47 -6.37
C LEU A 170 -4.39 4.05 -5.61
N GLU A 171 -4.26 5.28 -5.15
CA GLU A 171 -5.33 6.02 -4.48
C GLU A 171 -5.31 7.51 -4.85
N THR A 172 -6.46 8.03 -5.30
CA THR A 172 -6.62 9.48 -5.51
C THR A 172 -6.73 10.21 -4.17
N LYS A 173 -5.96 11.29 -4.00
CA LYS A 173 -5.95 12.12 -2.79
C LYS A 173 -6.35 13.55 -3.12
N GLY A 174 -7.13 14.16 -2.23
CA GLY A 174 -7.49 15.58 -2.25
C GLY A 174 -6.44 16.49 -1.62
N TYR A 175 -5.16 16.17 -1.81
CA TYR A 175 -4.00 16.98 -1.42
C TYR A 175 -2.80 16.62 -2.31
N ALA A 176 -1.86 17.55 -2.49
CA ALA A 176 -0.65 17.33 -3.30
C ALA A 176 0.32 16.32 -2.65
N THR A 177 0.48 16.40 -1.33
CA THR A 177 1.27 15.45 -0.53
C THR A 177 0.73 15.39 0.90
N THR A 178 1.16 14.40 1.67
CA THR A 178 0.73 14.24 3.07
C THR A 178 1.44 15.23 4.00
N GLU A 179 0.71 15.80 4.94
CA GLU A 179 1.27 16.56 6.07
C GLU A 179 1.74 15.63 7.21
N ARG A 180 1.40 14.33 7.12
CA ARG A 180 1.77 13.30 8.12
C ARG A 180 3.06 12.58 7.76
N ALA A 181 4.08 13.34 7.41
CA ALA A 181 5.40 12.83 7.05
C ALA A 181 6.50 13.42 7.94
N SER A 182 7.46 12.59 8.32
CA SER A 182 8.70 13.03 8.99
C SER A 182 9.67 13.65 8.00
N ARG A 183 9.63 13.19 6.75
CA ARG A 183 10.45 13.69 5.64
C ARG A 183 9.68 13.59 4.34
N THR A 184 9.83 14.61 3.49
CA THR A 184 9.34 14.57 2.11
C THR A 184 10.46 15.02 1.19
N GLU A 185 10.86 14.13 0.28
CA GLU A 185 11.69 14.50 -0.86
C GLU A 185 10.79 14.84 -2.04
N THR A 186 11.14 15.90 -2.77
CA THR A 186 10.37 16.35 -3.93
C THR A 186 11.28 16.41 -5.15
N ALA A 187 10.81 15.85 -6.25
CA ALA A 187 11.41 15.99 -7.57
C ALA A 187 10.45 16.75 -8.50
N VAL A 188 11.00 17.60 -9.35
CA VAL A 188 10.22 18.24 -10.42
C VAL A 188 10.07 17.24 -11.55
N SER A 189 8.83 17.04 -11.98
CA SER A 189 8.53 16.17 -13.12
C SER A 189 8.87 16.89 -14.43
N SER A 190 9.39 16.16 -15.41
CA SER A 190 9.61 16.68 -16.75
C SER A 190 8.31 17.24 -17.36
N PRO A 191 8.37 18.32 -18.17
CA PRO A 191 7.19 18.90 -18.79
C PRO A 191 6.40 17.88 -19.63
N GLY A 192 5.08 17.94 -19.55
CA GLY A 192 4.18 17.07 -20.33
C GLY A 192 3.99 15.66 -19.78
N MET A 193 4.61 15.31 -18.65
CA MET A 193 4.38 14.02 -17.99
C MET A 193 2.96 13.93 -17.43
N THR A 194 2.36 12.75 -17.60
CA THR A 194 1.05 12.38 -17.04
C THR A 194 1.17 11.24 -16.05
N VAL A 195 0.10 10.96 -15.29
CA VAL A 195 0.02 9.78 -14.43
C VAL A 195 0.26 8.50 -15.24
N SER A 196 -0.31 8.38 -16.45
CA SER A 196 -0.11 7.22 -17.32
C SER A 196 1.36 7.02 -17.70
N ASN A 197 2.10 8.11 -17.99
CA ASN A 197 3.53 8.00 -18.31
C ASN A 197 4.34 7.40 -17.14
N ILE A 198 4.07 7.83 -15.91
CA ILE A 198 4.78 7.35 -14.73
C ILE A 198 4.43 5.89 -14.41
N LEU A 199 3.15 5.53 -14.49
CA LEU A 199 2.71 4.14 -14.28
C LEU A 199 3.22 3.21 -15.40
N SER A 200 3.40 3.72 -16.62
CA SER A 200 4.06 2.98 -17.70
C SER A 200 5.50 2.61 -17.36
N VAL A 201 6.24 3.45 -16.64
CA VAL A 201 7.60 3.11 -16.16
C VAL A 201 7.54 1.94 -15.19
N ILE A 202 6.62 1.96 -14.23
CA ILE A 202 6.42 0.85 -13.28
C ILE A 202 6.16 -0.45 -14.02
N ILE A 203 5.24 -0.44 -15.00
CA ILE A 203 4.84 -1.64 -15.76
C ILE A 203 5.98 -2.13 -16.67
N SER A 204 6.58 -1.24 -17.46
CA SER A 204 7.63 -1.61 -18.43
C SER A 204 8.90 -2.14 -17.76
N LYS A 205 9.20 -1.67 -16.55
CA LYS A 205 10.31 -2.15 -15.70
C LYS A 205 9.91 -3.32 -14.79
N LYS A 206 8.68 -3.81 -14.90
CA LYS A 206 8.10 -4.88 -14.06
C LYS A 206 8.20 -4.60 -12.56
N ARG A 207 8.07 -3.35 -12.14
CA ARG A 207 8.11 -2.97 -10.72
C ARG A 207 6.84 -3.35 -9.98
N ASP A 208 5.77 -3.67 -10.68
CA ASP A 208 4.57 -4.31 -10.14
C ASP A 208 4.72 -5.83 -9.90
N ARG A 209 5.86 -6.41 -10.30
CA ARG A 209 6.28 -7.79 -10.02
C ARG A 209 7.35 -7.78 -8.96
N TYR A 210 6.95 -7.58 -7.72
CA TYR A 210 7.87 -7.41 -6.59
C TYR A 210 7.55 -8.38 -5.46
N ILE A 211 8.56 -9.04 -4.90
CA ILE A 211 8.47 -9.85 -3.70
C ILE A 211 9.19 -9.11 -2.58
N PHE A 212 8.49 -8.87 -1.47
CA PHE A 212 9.08 -8.19 -0.32
C PHE A 212 10.16 -9.05 0.34
N HIS A 213 11.21 -8.38 0.81
CA HIS A 213 12.13 -8.98 1.76
C HIS A 213 11.36 -9.44 3.02
N PRO A 214 11.70 -10.59 3.65
CA PRO A 214 11.02 -11.10 4.83
C PRO A 214 10.91 -10.14 6.02
N VAL A 215 11.84 -9.17 6.11
CA VAL A 215 11.89 -8.15 7.18
C VAL A 215 10.82 -7.05 7.03
N GLY A 216 10.10 -6.99 5.90
CA GLY A 216 8.96 -6.07 5.74
C GLY A 216 9.30 -4.63 5.35
N GLU A 217 10.58 -4.28 5.19
CA GLU A 217 11.06 -2.94 4.79
C GLU A 217 11.12 -2.74 3.26
N GLY A 218 10.44 -3.59 2.50
CA GLY A 218 10.57 -3.63 1.03
C GLY A 218 10.09 -2.36 0.30
N CYS A 219 9.34 -1.47 0.95
CA CYS A 219 8.88 -0.22 0.33
C CYS A 219 10.04 0.75 0.04
N CYS A 220 11.04 0.81 0.93
CA CYS A 220 12.21 1.67 0.74
C CYS A 220 13.02 1.24 -0.49
N PHE A 221 13.32 -0.05 -0.61
CA PHE A 221 14.03 -0.62 -1.75
C PHE A 221 13.27 -0.43 -3.06
N TRP A 222 11.97 -0.68 -3.04
CA TRP A 222 11.11 -0.52 -4.21
C TRP A 222 11.11 0.93 -4.72
N LEU A 223 10.90 1.91 -3.82
CA LEU A 223 10.93 3.33 -4.18
C LEU A 223 12.32 3.82 -4.58
N ALA A 224 13.37 3.32 -3.95
CA ALA A 224 14.75 3.69 -4.28
C ALA A 224 15.12 3.22 -5.69
N THR A 225 14.68 2.00 -6.05
CA THR A 225 14.82 1.46 -7.40
C THR A 225 13.99 2.27 -8.39
N LEU A 226 12.73 2.54 -8.07
CA LEU A 226 11.83 3.30 -8.93
C LEU A 226 12.35 4.73 -9.18
N ALA A 227 12.97 5.39 -8.20
CA ALA A 227 13.58 6.71 -8.40
C ALA A 227 14.68 6.68 -9.48
N VAL A 228 15.48 5.60 -9.56
CA VAL A 228 16.46 5.41 -10.65
C VAL A 228 15.73 5.21 -11.98
N ASP A 229 14.74 4.33 -12.03
CA ASP A 229 13.99 4.06 -13.27
C ASP A 229 13.32 5.32 -13.82
N LEU A 230 12.80 6.19 -12.94
CA LEU A 230 12.21 7.47 -13.31
C LEU A 230 13.26 8.44 -13.86
N ALA A 231 14.47 8.46 -13.31
CA ALA A 231 15.55 9.27 -13.87
C ALA A 231 16.02 8.74 -15.23
N ASP A 232 16.18 7.42 -15.36
CA ASP A 232 16.56 6.77 -16.62
C ASP A 232 15.51 6.99 -17.73
N ALA A 233 14.23 7.08 -17.35
CA ALA A 233 13.13 7.41 -18.25
C ALA A 233 13.00 8.92 -18.54
N GLY A 234 13.85 9.76 -17.96
CA GLY A 234 13.79 11.22 -18.11
C GLY A 234 12.58 11.87 -17.46
N VAL A 235 11.93 11.21 -16.50
CA VAL A 235 10.78 11.74 -15.74
C VAL A 235 11.24 12.72 -14.67
N ILE A 236 12.36 12.43 -14.01
CA ILE A 236 13.02 13.30 -13.03
C ILE A 236 14.51 13.41 -13.33
N SER A 237 15.21 14.34 -12.68
CA SER A 237 16.66 14.44 -12.84
C SER A 237 17.41 13.33 -12.09
N SER A 238 18.59 12.92 -12.58
CA SER A 238 19.46 11.98 -11.85
C SER A 238 19.91 12.51 -10.49
N ALA A 239 20.03 13.83 -10.34
CA ALA A 239 20.35 14.47 -9.06
C ALA A 239 19.20 14.32 -8.05
N ASP A 240 17.95 14.43 -8.50
CA ASP A 240 16.78 14.17 -7.65
C ASP A 240 16.70 12.71 -7.24
N ALA A 241 16.90 11.78 -8.18
CA ALA A 241 16.92 10.35 -7.88
C ALA A 241 17.99 10.00 -6.84
N ALA A 242 19.21 10.54 -6.96
CA ALA A 242 20.28 10.32 -6.00
C ALA A 242 19.91 10.84 -4.59
N ARG A 243 19.36 12.06 -4.51
CA ARG A 243 18.90 12.64 -3.24
C ARG A 243 17.77 11.83 -2.60
N ILE A 244 16.78 11.41 -3.39
CA ILE A 244 15.66 10.58 -2.93
C ILE A 244 16.17 9.25 -2.39
N ARG A 245 17.07 8.57 -3.09
CA ARG A 245 17.66 7.31 -2.64
C ARG A 245 18.42 7.44 -1.33
N ASN A 246 19.21 8.51 -1.18
CA ASN A 246 19.92 8.77 0.06
C ASN A 246 18.92 8.96 1.22
N SER A 247 17.82 9.67 0.98
CA SER A 247 16.77 9.90 1.98
C SER A 247 16.02 8.61 2.37
N LEU A 248 15.72 7.75 1.38
CA LEU A 248 15.07 6.44 1.59
C LEU A 248 15.93 5.46 2.38
N ALA A 249 17.25 5.66 2.41
CA ALA A 249 18.18 4.86 3.20
C ALA A 249 18.29 5.33 4.66
N MET A 250 17.48 6.30 5.07
CA MET A 250 17.45 6.85 6.43
C MET A 250 16.14 6.50 7.13
N TYR A 251 16.24 6.30 8.44
CA TYR A 251 15.13 6.47 9.36
C TYR A 251 14.99 7.94 9.74
N TRP A 252 13.77 8.46 9.66
CA TRP A 252 13.37 9.82 10.00
C TRP A 252 12.44 9.79 11.23
N PRO A 253 13.00 10.02 12.44
CA PRO A 253 12.25 10.02 13.68
C PRO A 253 11.09 11.02 13.70
N PHE A 254 10.05 10.72 14.46
CA PHE A 254 8.89 11.59 14.58
C PHE A 254 9.27 12.93 15.22
N ASN A 255 8.81 14.03 14.61
CA ASN A 255 9.06 15.41 15.04
C ASN A 255 10.53 15.76 15.26
N ASN A 256 11.47 15.10 14.56
CA ASN A 256 12.92 15.31 14.69
C ASN A 256 13.40 15.24 16.15
N ARG A 257 12.73 14.42 16.99
CA ARG A 257 13.12 14.23 18.39
C ARG A 257 14.52 13.61 18.53
N LEU A 258 14.90 12.84 17.53
CA LEU A 258 16.19 12.19 17.39
C LEU A 258 16.79 12.57 16.02
N PRO A 259 18.13 12.52 15.87
CA PRO A 259 18.77 12.66 14.57
C PRO A 259 18.31 11.55 13.63
N ALA A 260 18.30 11.83 12.32
CA ALA A 260 18.06 10.80 11.32
C ALA A 260 19.18 9.75 11.36
N GLU A 261 18.83 8.48 11.19
CA GLU A 261 19.76 7.36 11.32
C GLU A 261 19.85 6.58 10.01
N GLN A 262 21.06 6.24 9.57
CA GLN A 262 21.25 5.38 8.41
C GLN A 262 20.71 3.98 8.71
N ARG A 263 19.93 3.44 7.77
CA ARG A 263 19.36 2.09 7.87
C ARG A 263 19.83 1.24 6.69
N PRO A 264 20.16 -0.05 6.92
CA PRO A 264 20.28 -1.00 5.83
C PRO A 264 18.95 -1.09 5.10
N MET A 265 19.00 -0.96 3.77
CA MET A 265 17.81 -1.11 2.93
C MET A 265 17.71 -2.57 2.52
N SER A 266 16.79 -3.32 3.14
CA SER A 266 16.58 -4.72 2.81
C SER A 266 16.04 -4.87 1.38
N GLU A 267 16.77 -5.57 0.52
CA GLU A 267 16.40 -5.75 -0.89
C GLU A 267 15.31 -6.80 -1.06
N GLY A 268 14.24 -6.45 -1.76
CA GLY A 268 13.29 -7.43 -2.29
C GLY A 268 13.71 -7.94 -3.66
N GLN A 269 12.84 -8.71 -4.31
CA GLN A 269 13.12 -9.31 -5.62
C GLN A 269 12.10 -8.90 -6.67
N PHE A 270 12.57 -8.50 -7.85
CA PHE A 270 11.75 -8.28 -9.04
C PHE A 270 11.75 -9.51 -9.96
N TYR A 271 10.67 -9.77 -10.73
CA TYR A 271 10.55 -10.94 -11.63
C TYR A 271 9.80 -10.66 -12.95
#